data_AF-A0A3D2MMT8-F1
#
_entry.id   AF-A0A3D2MMT8-F1
#
_cell.length_a   1.000
_cell.length_b   1.000
_cell.length_c   1.000
_cell.angle_alpha   90.00
_cell.angle_beta   90.00
_cell.angle_gamma   90.00
#
_symmetry.space_group_name_H-M   'P 1'
#
loop_
_entity.id
_entity.type
_entity.pdbx_description
1 polymer ?
#
loop_
_entity_poly.entity_id
_entity_poly.type
_entity_poly.pdbx_seq_one_letter_code
_entity_poly.pdbx_strand_id
1 'polypeptide(L)' 'MFQRLLIPLDGSERAERALLVAARLARNSGGSITLLRVVTPRLI' A
#
# COMPACT_ATOMS: atom_id res chain seq x y z
N MET A 1 17.78 -1.16 1.67
CA MET A 1 16.60 -0.74 2.46
C MET A 1 15.46 -0.35 1.53
N PHE A 2 14.21 -0.37 1.99
CA PHE A 2 13.03 -0.07 1.18
C PHE A 2 12.72 1.44 1.18
N GLN A 3 12.98 2.14 0.08
CA GLN A 3 12.76 3.59 -0.01
C GLN A 3 11.40 3.99 -0.61
N ARG A 4 10.82 3.14 -1.46
CA ARG A 4 9.53 3.37 -2.13
C ARG A 4 8.71 2.09 -2.08
N LEU A 5 7.68 2.06 -1.24
CA LEU A 5 6.81 0.91 -1.08
C LEU A 5 5.47 1.19 -1.78
N LEU A 6 5.09 0.34 -2.73
CA LEU A 6 3.77 0.37 -3.35
C LEU A 6 2.87 -0.64 -2.64
N ILE A 7 1.76 -0.17 -2.04
CA ILE A 7 0.85 -1.01 -1.27
C ILE A 7 -0.52 -1.06 -1.96
N PRO A 8 -0.89 -2.20 -2.57
CA PRO A 8 -2.22 -2.39 -3.14
C PRO A 8 -3.28 -2.52 -2.04
N LEU A 9 -4.39 -1.80 -2.20
CA LEU A 9 -5.57 -1.86 -1.33
C LEU A 9 -6.80 -2.20 -2.16
N ASP A 10 -7.30 -3.42 -2.00
CA ASP A 10 -8.52 -3.92 -2.65
C ASP A 10 -9.78 -3.75 -1.77
N GLY A 11 -9.63 -3.21 -0.56
CA GLY A 11 -10.72 -3.03 0.40
C GLY A 11 -10.97 -4.26 1.29
N SER A 12 -10.19 -5.33 1.15
CA SER A 12 -10.21 -6.44 2.10
C SER A 12 -9.53 -6.06 3.41
N GLU A 13 -10.02 -6.58 4.55
CA GLU A 13 -9.36 -6.39 5.85
C GLU A 13 -7.90 -6.86 5.83
N ARG A 14 -7.60 -7.90 5.05
CA ARG A 14 -6.23 -8.42 4.91
C ARG A 14 -5.31 -7.38 4.28
N ALA A 15 -5.75 -6.73 3.20
CA ALA A 15 -4.98 -5.67 2.56
C ALA A 15 -4.83 -4.44 3.47
N GLU A 16 -5.87 -4.06 4.21
CA GLU A 16 -5.77 -2.94 5.16
C GLU A 16 -4.79 -3.22 6.30
N ARG A 17 -4.78 -4.43 6.87
CA ARG A 17 -3.81 -4.81 7.91
C ARG A 17 -2.37 -4.78 7.42
N ALA A 18 -2.12 -4.96 6.12
CA ALA A 18 -0.77 -4.87 5.55
C ALA A 18 -0.16 -3.46 5.68
N LEU A 19 -0.99 -2.41 5.84
CA LEU A 19 -0.51 -1.03 6.07
C LEU A 19 0.34 -0.91 7.33
N LEU A 20 0.04 -1.67 8.39
CA LEU A 20 0.82 -1.64 9.63
C LEU A 20 2.25 -2.12 9.41
N VAL A 21 2.43 -3.16 8.59
CA VAL A 21 3.75 -3.69 8.23
C VAL A 21 4.48 -2.72 7.32
N ALA A 22 3.81 -2.22 6.28
CA ALA A 22 4.39 -1.24 5.35
C ALA A 22 4.87 0.03 6.09
N ALA A 23 4.07 0.54 7.02
CA ALA A 23 4.41 1.72 7.81
C ALA A 23 5.66 1.50 8.68
N ARG A 24 5.81 0.31 9.27
CA ARG A 24 7.03 -0.05 10.02
C ARG A 24 8.26 -0.10 9.11
N LEU A 25 8.13 -0.73 7.94
CA LEU A 25 9.23 -0.84 6.97
C LEU A 25 9.67 0.53 6.45
N ALA A 26 8.71 1.39 6.09
CA ALA A 26 8.98 2.73 5.60
C ALA A 26 9.63 3.60 6.68
N ARG A 27 9.09 3.63 7.91
CA ARG A 27 9.69 4.40 9.01
C ARG A 27 11.13 3.98 9.32
N ASN A 28 11.36 2.67 9.43
CA ASN A 28 12.71 2.16 9.74
C ASN A 28 13.70 2.40 8.60
N SER A 29 13.22 2.61 7.38
CA SER A 29 14.05 2.83 6.19
C SER A 29 14.15 4.31 5.77
N GLY A 30 13.48 5.24 6.47
CA GLY A 30 13.29 6.61 5.98
C GLY A 30 12.59 6.67 4.61
N GLY A 31 11.78 5.66 4.29
CA GLY A 31 11.12 5.47 3.01
C GLY A 31 9.72 6.06 2.95
N SER A 32 9.14 6.01 1.76
CA SER A 32 7.78 6.48 1.46
C SER A 32 6.85 5.34 1.08
N ILE A 33 5.55 5.57 1.24
CA ILE A 33 4.49 4.63 0.88
C ILE A 33 3.59 5.29 -0.16
N THR A 34 3.34 4.59 -1.25
CA THR A 34 2.31 4.91 -2.24
C THR A 34 1.20 3.88 -2.12
N LEU A 35 -0.03 4.34 -1.87
CA LEU A 35 -1.21 3.49 -1.88
C LEU A 35 -1.77 3.38 -3.29
N LEU A 36 -2.09 2.17 -3.72
CA LEU A 36 -2.69 1.89 -5.03
C LEU A 36 -3.99 1.15 -4.84
N ARG A 37 -5.05 1.59 -5.53
CA ARG A 37 -6.26 0.78 -5.73
C ARG A 37 -6.51 0.67 -7.23
N VAL A 38 -6.65 -0.55 -7.71
CA VAL A 38 -7.14 -0.81 -9.06
C VAL A 38 -8.66 -0.79 -9.02
N VAL A 39 -9.27 0.04 -9.86
CA VAL A 39 -10.72 0.09 -10.03
C VAL A 39 -11.10 -0.49 -11.37
N THR A 40 -12.21 -1.23 -11.42
CA THR A 40 -12.74 -1.70 -12.70
C THR A 40 -13.18 -0.50 -13.53
N PRO A 41 -12.72 -0.34 -14.78
CA PRO A 41 -13.17 0.75 -15.63
C PRO A 41 -14.68 0.63 -15.86
N ARG A 42 -15.38 1.77 -15.78
CA ARG A 42 -16.79 1.84 -16.16
C ARG A 42 -16.86 1.96 -17.67
N LEU A 43 -17.33 0.91 -18.33
CA LEU A 43 -17.69 0.97 -19.74
C LEU A 43 -19.05 1.67 -19.82
N ILE A 44 -19.04 2.86 -20.42
CA ILE A 44 -20.25 3.57 -20.88
C ILE A 44 -20.60 3.09 -22.28
#